data_AF-A0A2A5G7B9-F1
#
_entry.id   AF-A0A2A5G7B9-F1
#
_cell.length_a   1.000
_cell.length_b   1.000
_cell.length_c   1.000
_cell.angle_alpha   90.00
_cell.angle_beta   90.00
_cell.angle_gamma   90.00
#
_symmetry.space_group_name_H-M   'P 1'
#
loop_
_entity.id
_entity.type
_entity.pdbx_description
1 polymer ?
#
loop_
_entity_poly.entity_id
_entity_poly.type
_entity_poly.pdbx_seq_one_letter_code
_entity_poly.pdbx_strand_id
1 'polypeptide(L)'
;MKSSKKLQPIANLAKQNERGAARNHGNVLRALKQQENQLNELISYRNEYINTFNSAGANGMSVIQFQDYTLFLHRLDDAIKQQQQLVTNGRTDCDQSKSKWLDKRNRSKMVNKVVEKRQLNESKQQDKREQRELESQPGVSVRK
;
A
#
# COMPACT_ATOMS: atom_id res chain seq x y z
N MET A 1 20.10 28.03 16.84
CA MET A 1 19.78 26.96 15.86
C MET A 1 18.35 27.17 15.34
N LYS A 2 18.13 27.21 14.02
CA LYS A 2 16.81 27.46 13.42
C LYS A 2 15.77 26.40 13.83
N SER A 3 14.54 26.81 14.06
CA SER A 3 13.42 25.99 14.53
C SER A 3 12.99 24.94 13.49
N SER A 4 13.10 25.28 12.20
CA SER A 4 12.90 24.36 11.08
C SER A 4 13.88 23.18 11.11
N LYS A 5 15.16 23.40 11.42
CA LYS A 5 16.19 22.35 11.50
C LYS A 5 15.90 21.31 12.58
N LYS A 6 15.18 21.68 13.66
CA LYS A 6 14.77 20.75 14.73
C LYS A 6 13.60 19.83 14.30
N LEU A 7 12.77 20.27 13.36
CA LEU A 7 11.62 19.50 12.88
C LEU A 7 11.97 18.58 11.71
N GLN A 8 13.09 18.81 11.03
CA GLN A 8 13.50 17.99 9.89
C GLN A 8 13.69 16.49 10.20
N PRO A 9 14.30 16.09 11.33
CA PRO A 9 14.37 14.67 11.70
C PRO A 9 12.98 14.03 11.83
N ILE A 10 11.99 14.76 12.35
CA ILE A 10 10.62 14.29 12.51
C ILE A 10 9.94 14.12 11.14
N ALA A 11 10.17 15.06 10.21
CA ALA A 11 9.68 14.97 8.84
C ALA A 11 10.27 13.77 8.10
N ASN A 12 11.58 13.56 8.23
CA ASN A 12 12.29 12.43 7.63
C ASN A 12 11.77 11.10 8.17
N LEU A 13 11.57 10.98 9.49
CA LEU A 13 11.00 9.79 10.12
C LEU A 13 9.56 9.54 9.64
N ALA A 14 8.73 10.58 9.54
CA ALA A 14 7.37 10.46 9.04
C ALA A 14 7.33 9.95 7.58
N LYS A 15 8.23 10.46 6.72
CA LYS A 15 8.39 10.02 5.33
C LYS A 15 8.91 8.59 5.22
N GLN A 16 9.83 8.18 6.10
CA GLN A 16 10.32 6.80 6.15
C GLN A 16 9.20 5.84 6.55
N ASN A 17 8.39 6.21 7.55
CA ASN A 17 7.24 5.42 7.99
C ASN A 17 6.16 5.30 6.90
N GLU A 18 5.88 6.39 6.18
CA GLU A 18 4.99 6.37 5.00
C GLU A 18 5.49 5.38 3.94
N ARG A 19 6.78 5.46 3.57
CA ARG A 19 7.39 4.55 2.59
C ARG A 19 7.35 3.09 3.07
N GLY A 20 7.58 2.85 4.35
CA GLY A 20 7.45 1.52 4.95
C GLY A 20 6.03 0.97 4.83
N ALA A 21 5.03 1.77 5.19
CA ALA A 21 3.62 1.37 5.08
C ALA A 21 3.19 1.15 3.61
N ALA A 22 3.67 1.98 2.68
CA ALA A 22 3.42 1.81 1.25
C ALA A 22 3.99 0.50 0.71
N ARG A 23 5.23 0.15 1.09
CA ARG A 23 5.83 -1.14 0.73
C ARG A 23 5.04 -2.32 1.29
N ASN A 24 4.63 -2.24 2.55
CA ASN A 24 3.81 -3.28 3.17
C ASN A 24 2.49 -3.46 2.41
N HIS A 25 1.76 -2.37 2.15
CA HIS A 25 0.51 -2.42 1.38
C HIS A 25 0.73 -3.04 -0.01
N GLY A 26 1.81 -2.65 -0.70
CA GLY A 26 2.17 -3.25 -1.98
C GLY A 26 2.46 -4.76 -1.90
N ASN A 27 3.07 -5.24 -0.81
CA ASN A 27 3.31 -6.67 -0.60
C ASN A 27 1.99 -7.42 -0.38
N VAL A 28 1.12 -6.91 0.49
CA VAL A 28 -0.20 -7.49 0.76
C VAL A 28 -1.07 -7.53 -0.50
N LEU A 29 -1.08 -6.45 -1.28
CA LEU A 29 -1.82 -6.39 -2.54
C LEU A 29 -1.33 -7.44 -3.56
N ARG A 30 -0.02 -7.68 -3.64
CA ARG A 30 0.53 -8.74 -4.51
C ARG A 30 0.13 -10.13 -4.03
N ALA A 31 0.18 -10.38 -2.72
CA ALA A 31 -0.25 -11.64 -2.13
C ALA A 31 -1.74 -11.91 -2.40
N LEU A 32 -2.61 -10.90 -2.22
CA LEU A 32 -4.02 -10.99 -2.56
C LEU A 32 -4.23 -11.35 -4.04
N LYS A 33 -3.54 -10.67 -4.95
CA LYS A 33 -3.64 -10.96 -6.39
C LYS A 33 -3.23 -12.40 -6.72
N GLN A 34 -2.20 -12.93 -6.06
CA GLN A 34 -1.79 -14.32 -6.22
C GLN A 34 -2.88 -15.29 -5.72
N GLN A 35 -3.49 -14.99 -4.57
CA GLN A 35 -4.60 -15.79 -4.03
C GLN A 35 -5.83 -15.78 -4.93
N GLU A 36 -6.17 -14.63 -5.52
CA GLU A 36 -7.28 -14.49 -6.47
C GLU A 36 -7.01 -15.26 -7.77
N ASN A 37 -5.77 -15.22 -8.28
CA ASN A 37 -5.38 -16.02 -9.44
C ASN A 37 -5.51 -17.53 -9.15
N GLN A 38 -5.01 -17.99 -8.01
CA GLN A 38 -5.11 -19.41 -7.62
C GLN A 38 -6.58 -19.86 -7.51
N LEU A 39 -7.46 -19.00 -6.99
CA LEU A 39 -8.89 -19.27 -6.93
C LEU A 39 -9.49 -19.45 -8.32
N ASN A 40 -9.15 -18.54 -9.25
CA ASN A 40 -9.64 -18.61 -10.62
C ASN A 40 -9.15 -19.86 -11.34
N GLU A 41 -7.91 -20.26 -11.11
CA GLU A 41 -7.35 -21.52 -11.64
C GLU A 41 -8.13 -22.73 -11.11
N LEU A 42 -8.39 -22.80 -9.80
CA LEU A 42 -9.16 -23.90 -9.21
C LEU A 42 -10.58 -23.99 -9.77
N ILE A 43 -11.27 -22.85 -9.92
CA ILE A 43 -12.62 -22.79 -10.50
C ILE A 43 -12.59 -23.21 -11.98
N SER A 44 -11.60 -22.74 -12.74
CA SER A 44 -11.45 -23.10 -14.16
C SER A 44 -11.21 -24.60 -14.31
N TYR A 45 -10.30 -25.14 -13.52
CA TYR A 45 -9.98 -26.57 -13.50
C TYR A 45 -11.20 -27.42 -13.12
N ARG A 46 -12.00 -26.97 -12.13
CA ARG A 46 -13.25 -27.64 -11.76
C ARG A 46 -14.23 -27.71 -12.92
N ASN A 47 -14.42 -26.60 -13.63
CA ASN A 47 -15.36 -26.54 -14.75
C ASN A 47 -14.91 -27.43 -15.91
N GLU A 48 -13.62 -27.42 -16.22
CA GLU A 48 -13.03 -28.33 -17.20
C GLU A 48 -13.23 -29.79 -16.80
N TYR A 49 -12.99 -30.12 -15.53
CA TYR A 49 -13.15 -31.46 -14.99
C TYR A 49 -14.61 -31.96 -15.12
N ILE A 50 -15.59 -31.10 -14.84
CA ILE A 50 -17.02 -31.41 -15.02
C ILE A 50 -17.36 -31.62 -16.50
N ASN A 51 -16.84 -30.79 -17.40
CA ASN A 51 -17.12 -30.90 -18.83
C ASN A 51 -16.55 -32.18 -19.44
N THR A 52 -15.31 -32.55 -19.06
CA THR A 52 -14.70 -33.82 -19.47
C THR A 52 -15.50 -35.01 -18.95
N PHE A 53 -15.97 -34.95 -17.70
CA PHE A 53 -16.81 -35.99 -17.13
C PHE A 53 -18.16 -36.15 -17.84
N ASN A 54 -18.87 -35.05 -18.11
CA ASN A 54 -20.14 -35.08 -18.84
C ASN A 54 -19.98 -35.69 -20.24
N SER A 55 -18.87 -35.37 -20.91
CA SER A 55 -18.53 -35.93 -22.23
C SER A 55 -18.23 -37.43 -22.16
N ALA A 56 -17.54 -37.89 -21.11
CA ALA A 56 -17.27 -39.30 -20.88
C ALA A 56 -18.54 -40.09 -20.47
N GLY A 57 -19.41 -39.49 -19.66
CA GLY A 57 -20.67 -40.10 -19.22
C GLY A 57 -21.66 -40.37 -20.35
N ALA A 58 -21.64 -39.54 -21.40
CA ALA A 58 -22.44 -39.75 -22.62
C ALA A 58 -22.11 -41.06 -23.36
N ASN A 59 -20.91 -41.61 -23.16
CA ASN A 59 -20.46 -42.85 -23.80
C ASN A 59 -20.64 -44.11 -22.92
N GLY A 60 -21.32 -43.97 -21.77
CA GLY A 60 -21.49 -45.03 -20.78
C GLY A 60 -20.30 -45.13 -19.83
N MET A 61 -20.56 -45.01 -18.53
CA MET A 61 -19.53 -44.98 -17.49
C MET A 61 -19.79 -46.03 -16.42
N SER A 62 -18.72 -46.64 -15.90
CA SER A 62 -18.84 -47.58 -14.78
C SER A 62 -19.16 -46.85 -13.46
N VAL A 63 -19.80 -47.57 -12.54
CA VAL A 63 -20.12 -47.06 -11.18
C VAL A 63 -18.86 -46.63 -10.42
N ILE A 64 -17.73 -47.33 -10.61
CA ILE A 64 -16.45 -47.03 -9.96
C ILE A 64 -15.92 -45.68 -10.45
N GLN A 65 -15.90 -45.44 -11.77
CA GLN A 65 -15.46 -44.17 -12.35
C GLN A 65 -16.33 -42.99 -11.88
N PHE A 66 -17.63 -43.20 -11.74
CA PHE A 66 -18.54 -42.19 -11.19
C PHE A 66 -18.18 -41.86 -9.73
N GLN A 67 -17.89 -42.87 -8.92
CA GLN A 67 -17.53 -42.68 -7.52
C GLN A 67 -16.21 -41.93 -7.35
N ASP A 68 -15.17 -42.31 -8.12
CA ASP A 68 -13.88 -41.62 -8.09
C ASP A 68 -14.01 -40.14 -8.50
N TYR A 69 -14.82 -39.87 -9.53
CA TYR A 69 -15.12 -38.51 -9.98
C TYR A 69 -15.76 -37.67 -8.87
N THR A 70 -16.83 -38.18 -8.25
CA THR A 70 -17.54 -37.43 -7.19
C THR A 70 -16.63 -37.14 -6.00
N LEU A 71 -15.80 -38.12 -5.59
CA LEU A 71 -14.84 -37.93 -4.50
C LEU A 71 -13.81 -36.84 -4.82
N PHE A 72 -13.25 -36.83 -6.03
CA PHE A 72 -12.30 -35.80 -6.43
C PHE A 72 -12.97 -34.42 -6.54
N LEU A 73 -14.17 -34.35 -7.10
CA LEU A 73 -14.94 -33.11 -7.19
C LEU A 73 -15.21 -32.51 -5.80
N HIS A 74 -15.56 -33.34 -4.82
CA HIS A 74 -15.72 -32.89 -3.42
C HIS A 74 -14.43 -32.31 -2.85
N ARG A 75 -13.28 -32.96 -3.06
CA ARG A 75 -11.98 -32.43 -2.62
C ARG A 75 -11.65 -31.09 -3.28
N LEU A 76 -11.96 -30.96 -4.57
CA LEU A 76 -11.75 -29.72 -5.31
C LEU A 76 -12.67 -28.60 -4.81
N ASP A 77 -13.93 -28.90 -4.51
CA ASP A 77 -14.87 -27.97 -3.90
C ASP A 77 -14.39 -27.47 -2.53
N ASP A 78 -13.85 -28.36 -1.71
CA ASP A 78 -13.31 -27.99 -0.40
C ASP A 78 -12.05 -27.14 -0.53
N ALA A 79 -11.16 -27.45 -1.48
CA ALA A 79 -10.01 -26.61 -1.79
C ALA A 79 -10.41 -25.20 -2.27
N ILE A 80 -11.45 -25.11 -3.12
CA ILE A 80 -12.01 -23.82 -3.57
C ILE A 80 -12.55 -23.02 -2.39
N LYS A 81 -13.33 -23.63 -1.49
CA LYS A 81 -13.84 -22.95 -0.29
C LYS A 81 -12.71 -22.42 0.59
N GLN A 82 -11.66 -23.24 0.81
CA GLN A 82 -10.48 -22.81 1.57
C GLN A 82 -9.79 -21.62 0.89
N GLN A 83 -9.60 -21.68 -0.43
CA GLN A 83 -8.99 -20.60 -1.19
C GLN A 83 -9.84 -19.32 -1.18
N GLN A 84 -11.17 -19.43 -1.24
CA GLN A 84 -12.09 -18.29 -1.09
C GLN A 84 -11.95 -17.62 0.28
N GLN A 85 -11.78 -18.41 1.35
CA GLN A 85 -11.53 -17.86 2.67
C GLN A 85 -10.19 -17.11 2.73
N LEU A 86 -9.14 -17.65 2.11
CA LEU A 86 -7.84 -16.97 2.02
C LEU A 86 -7.93 -15.64 1.26
N VAL A 87 -8.65 -15.60 0.14
CA VAL A 87 -8.92 -14.37 -0.61
C VAL A 87 -9.70 -13.35 0.25
N THR A 88 -10.70 -13.81 0.98
CA THR A 88 -11.51 -12.94 1.87
C THR A 88 -10.65 -12.32 2.98
N ASN A 89 -9.79 -13.12 3.60
CA ASN A 89 -8.83 -12.64 4.60
C ASN A 89 -7.82 -11.67 3.96
N GLY A 90 -7.28 -12.01 2.79
CA GLY A 90 -6.34 -11.16 2.04
C GLY A 90 -6.93 -9.82 1.64
N ARG A 91 -8.23 -9.76 1.28
CA ARG A 91 -8.95 -8.50 1.02
C ARG A 91 -9.02 -7.65 2.28
N THR A 92 -9.37 -8.26 3.41
CA THR A 92 -9.41 -7.59 4.72
C THR A 92 -8.03 -7.02 5.09
N ASP A 93 -6.96 -7.78 4.91
CA ASP A 93 -5.59 -7.35 5.16
C ASP A 93 -5.15 -6.22 4.21
N CYS A 94 -5.59 -6.29 2.95
CA CYS A 94 -5.33 -5.25 1.96
C CYS A 94 -5.96 -3.92 2.38
N ASP A 95 -7.22 -3.94 2.82
CA ASP A 95 -7.93 -2.74 3.28
C ASP A 95 -7.31 -2.17 4.56
N GLN A 96 -6.94 -3.02 5.52
CA GLN A 96 -6.25 -2.59 6.74
C GLN A 96 -4.87 -1.97 6.44
N SER A 97 -4.08 -2.59 5.56
CA SER A 97 -2.77 -2.08 5.18
C SER A 97 -2.86 -0.77 4.39
N LYS A 98 -3.90 -0.62 3.56
CA LYS A 98 -4.22 0.61 2.83
C LYS A 98 -4.56 1.75 3.80
N SER A 99 -5.45 1.51 4.77
CA SER A 99 -5.81 2.47 5.80
C SER A 99 -4.57 2.94 6.58
N LYS A 100 -3.74 2.00 7.05
CA LYS A 100 -2.47 2.31 7.74
C LYS A 100 -1.54 3.16 6.87
N TRP A 101 -1.42 2.87 5.59
CA TRP A 101 -0.60 3.66 4.67
C TRP A 101 -1.14 5.09 4.51
N LEU A 102 -2.45 5.25 4.32
CA LEU A 102 -3.09 6.57 4.20
C LEU A 102 -2.88 7.42 5.46
N ASP A 103 -2.97 6.83 6.66
CA ASP A 103 -2.72 7.54 7.92
C ASP A 103 -1.27 8.04 8.01
N LYS A 104 -0.30 7.19 7.67
CA LYS A 104 1.12 7.59 7.68
C LYS A 104 1.40 8.66 6.62
N ARG A 105 0.77 8.56 5.44
CA ARG A 105 0.86 9.56 4.37
C ARG A 105 0.29 10.91 4.81
N ASN A 106 -0.87 10.91 5.46
CA ASN A 106 -1.48 12.13 5.99
C ASN A 106 -0.59 12.79 7.05
N ARG A 107 -0.03 11.99 7.98
CA ARG A 107 0.91 12.50 8.98
C ARG A 107 2.18 13.08 8.37
N SER A 108 2.77 12.39 7.39
CA SER A 108 3.94 12.85 6.62
C SER A 108 3.66 14.19 5.95
N LYS A 109 2.52 14.32 5.25
CA LYS A 109 2.09 15.56 4.60
C LYS A 109 1.91 16.72 5.60
N MET A 110 1.29 16.46 6.74
CA MET A 110 1.09 17.48 7.78
C MET A 110 2.42 17.98 8.35
N VAL A 111 3.34 17.07 8.69
CA VAL A 111 4.65 17.45 9.25
C VAL A 111 5.46 18.26 8.23
N ASN A 112 5.48 17.85 6.96
CA ASN A 112 6.15 18.60 5.89
C ASN A 112 5.60 20.03 5.76
N LYS A 113 4.26 20.18 5.76
CA LYS A 113 3.61 21.50 5.71
C LYS A 113 4.02 22.41 6.88
N VAL A 114 4.17 21.85 8.08
CA VAL A 114 4.64 22.61 9.25
C VAL A 114 6.10 23.05 9.08
N VAL A 115 6.96 22.15 8.59
CA VAL A 115 8.37 22.45 8.31
C VAL A 115 8.50 23.57 7.28
N GLU A 116 7.81 23.47 6.15
CA GLU A 116 7.78 24.47 5.07
C GLU A 116 7.34 25.83 5.60
N LYS A 117 6.26 25.88 6.39
CA LYS A 117 5.78 27.13 7.00
C LYS A 117 6.83 27.75 7.93
N ARG A 118 7.56 26.94 8.72
CA ARG A 118 8.63 27.46 9.58
C ARG A 118 9.82 27.97 8.77
N GLN A 119 10.23 27.26 7.72
CA GLN A 119 11.31 27.70 6.83
C GLN A 119 10.99 29.04 6.18
N LEU A 120 9.75 29.21 5.68
CA LEU A 120 9.30 30.47 5.08
C LEU A 120 9.33 31.63 6.08
N ASN A 121 8.84 31.41 7.30
CA ASN A 121 8.85 32.43 8.35
C ASN A 121 10.27 32.82 8.76
N GLU A 122 11.18 31.84 8.85
CA GLU A 122 12.59 32.10 9.17
C GLU A 122 13.31 32.86 8.06
N SER A 123 13.03 32.57 6.79
CA SER A 123 13.55 33.35 5.65
C SER A 123 13.10 34.80 5.75
N LYS A 124 11.79 35.04 5.89
CA LYS A 124 11.24 36.39 6.01
C LYS A 124 11.80 37.17 7.21
N GLN A 125 12.05 36.49 8.33
CA GLN A 125 12.67 37.13 9.49
C GLN A 125 14.14 37.47 9.26
N GLN A 126 14.85 36.65 8.48
CA GLN A 126 16.23 36.91 8.12
C GLN A 126 16.33 38.06 7.12
N ASP A 127 15.51 38.08 6.07
CA ASP A 127 15.48 39.18 5.08
C ASP A 127 15.22 40.53 5.76
N LYS A 128 14.28 40.57 6.73
CA LYS A 128 14.00 41.77 7.53
C LYS A 128 15.16 42.22 8.43
N ARG A 129 15.98 41.28 8.91
CA ARG A 129 17.17 41.62 9.71
C ARG A 129 18.26 42.18 8.82
N GLU A 130 18.52 41.53 7.68
CA GLU A 130 19.51 41.97 6.70
C GLU A 130 19.17 43.36 6.16
N GLN A 131 17.90 43.64 5.86
CA GLN A 131 17.46 44.99 5.47
C GLN A 131 17.73 46.04 6.56
N ARG A 132 17.44 45.74 7.83
CA ARG A 132 17.72 46.67 8.94
C ARG A 132 19.22 46.91 9.15
N GLU A 133 20.04 45.89 8.95
CA GLU A 133 21.50 46.01 9.05
C GLU A 133 22.06 46.91 7.94
N LEU A 134 21.53 46.81 6.72
CA LEU A 134 21.88 47.69 5.60
C LEU A 134 21.44 49.14 5.84
N GLU A 135 20.24 49.36 6.40
CA GLU A 135 19.75 50.70 6.76
C GLU A 135 20.52 51.32 7.94
N SER A 136 21.04 50.49 8.86
CA SER A 136 21.78 50.94 10.04
C SER A 136 23.26 51.23 9.76
N GLN A 137 23.82 50.82 8.62
CA GLN A 137 25.10 51.31 8.15
C GLN A 137 24.88 52.69 7.51
N PRO A 138 25.25 53.79 8.18
CA PRO A 138 25.21 55.09 7.53
C PRO A 138 26.26 55.04 6.44
N GLY A 139 25.90 55.46 5.23
CA GLY A 139 26.88 55.72 4.19
C GLY A 139 28.00 56.55 4.81
N VAL A 140 29.21 56.00 4.81
CA VAL A 140 30.42 56.74 5.17
C VAL A 140 30.50 57.86 4.13
N SER A 141 29.89 59.00 4.48
CA SER A 141 30.05 60.25 3.77
C SER A 141 31.51 60.62 3.97
N VAL A 142 32.34 60.21 3.02
CA VAL A 142 33.69 60.75 2.86
C VAL A 142 33.49 62.22 2.52
N ARG A 143 33.50 63.06 3.55
CA ARG A 143 33.63 64.50 3.43
C ARG A 143 35.09 64.85 3.21
N LYS A 144 35.30 65.62 2.14
CA LYS A 144 36.50 66.36 1.69
C LYS A 144 37.59 65.55 1.00
#